data_AF-A0A942G0D6-F1
#
_entry.id   AF-A0A942G0D6-F1
#
_cell.length_a   1.000
_cell.length_b   1.000
_cell.length_c   1.000
_cell.angle_alpha   90.00
_cell.angle_beta   90.00
_cell.angle_gamma   90.00
#
_symmetry.space_group_name_H-M   'P 1'
#
loop_
_entity.id
_entity.type
_entity.pdbx_description
1 polymer ?
#
loop_
_entity_poly.entity_id
_entity_poly.type
_entity_poly.pdbx_seq_one_letter_code
_entity_poly.pdbx_strand_id
1 'polypeptide(L)'
;MDVLTTIHQFAGYVVALVVLVAAAMAFGRARDAREFTAGPYVVASVLLDIQVLLGLAVYGMDGYWEHESVLLRYVHPALALLALVAAHVGIKRARGQQMAVDAHHAAGRGLVIALVLVFAAVMTSTLAVRGIL
;
A
#
# COMPACT_ATOMS: atom_id res chain seq x y z
N MET A 1 1.65 -23.77 -2.71
CA MET A 1 1.15 -22.42 -2.99
C MET A 1 0.34 -22.51 -4.26
N ASP A 2 -0.88 -22.00 -4.24
CA ASP A 2 -1.71 -22.00 -5.44
C ASP A 2 -1.24 -20.91 -6.42
N VAL A 3 -1.81 -20.92 -7.63
CA VAL A 3 -1.49 -19.94 -8.67
C VAL A 3 -1.88 -18.52 -8.24
N LEU A 4 -2.96 -18.37 -7.47
CA LEU A 4 -3.50 -17.09 -7.04
C LEU A 4 -2.60 -16.42 -5.98
N THR A 5 -2.12 -17.17 -4.99
CA THR A 5 -1.12 -16.72 -4.00
C THR A 5 0.14 -16.25 -4.70
N THR A 6 0.61 -17.00 -5.71
CA THR A 6 1.83 -16.67 -6.45
C THR A 6 1.66 -15.37 -7.23
N ILE A 7 0.53 -15.21 -7.92
CA ILE A 7 0.17 -13.97 -8.63
C ILE A 7 0.09 -12.80 -7.65
N HIS A 8 -0.59 -12.98 -6.51
CA HIS A 8 -0.72 -11.94 -5.49
C HIS A 8 0.66 -11.48 -4.97
N GLN A 9 1.57 -12.40 -4.67
CA GLN A 9 2.92 -12.06 -4.21
C GLN A 9 3.70 -11.26 -5.26
N PHE A 10 3.71 -11.73 -6.52
CA PHE A 10 4.43 -11.05 -7.59
C PHE A 10 3.84 -9.67 -7.91
N ALA A 11 2.50 -9.60 -8.03
CA ALA A 11 1.79 -8.33 -8.22
C ALA A 11 2.07 -7.35 -7.08
N GLY A 12 2.23 -7.84 -5.85
CA GLY A 12 2.59 -7.03 -4.68
C GLY A 12 3.89 -6.25 -4.87
N TYR A 13 4.93 -6.88 -5.43
CA TYR A 13 6.20 -6.18 -5.71
C TYR A 13 6.05 -5.13 -6.81
N VAL A 14 5.28 -5.42 -7.85
CA VAL A 14 5.01 -4.47 -8.94
C VAL A 14 4.25 -3.26 -8.41
N VAL A 15 3.20 -3.48 -7.60
CA VAL A 15 2.41 -2.42 -6.98
C VAL A 15 3.26 -1.60 -6.00
N ALA A 16 4.10 -2.24 -5.18
CA ALA A 16 5.02 -1.54 -4.29
C ALA A 16 6.00 -0.65 -5.06
N LEU A 17 6.51 -1.10 -6.22
CA LEU A 17 7.36 -0.30 -7.09
C LEU A 17 6.60 0.91 -7.65
N VAL A 18 5.36 0.74 -8.11
CA VAL A 18 4.54 1.85 -8.61
C VAL A 18 4.26 2.87 -7.50
N VAL A 19 3.93 2.42 -6.29
CA VAL A 19 3.72 3.30 -5.12
C VAL A 19 5.01 4.06 -4.79
N LEU A 20 6.16 3.39 -4.80
CA LEU A 20 7.46 4.02 -4.57
C LEU A 20 7.77 5.10 -5.62
N VAL A 21 7.56 4.81 -6.90
CA VAL A 21 7.77 5.77 -7.99
C VAL A 21 6.82 6.96 -7.83
N ALA A 22 5.54 6.74 -7.54
CA ALA A 22 4.57 7.80 -7.33
C ALA A 22 4.92 8.67 -6.11
N ALA A 23 5.41 8.07 -5.02
CA ALA A 23 5.91 8.80 -3.86
C ALA A 23 7.14 9.65 -4.18
N ALA A 24 8.13 9.08 -4.87
CA ALA A 24 9.33 9.81 -5.30
C ALA A 24 8.96 10.97 -6.25
N MET A 25 8.05 10.73 -7.19
CA MET A 25 7.51 11.77 -8.08
C MET A 25 6.83 12.89 -7.30
N ALA A 26 6.08 12.59 -6.23
CA ALA A 26 5.46 13.62 -5.40
C ALA A 26 6.50 14.58 -4.81
N PHE A 27 7.55 14.07 -4.16
CA PHE A 27 8.59 14.93 -3.59
C PHE A 27 9.41 15.66 -4.66
N GLY A 28 9.68 15.02 -5.81
CA GLY A 28 10.34 15.69 -6.94
C GLY A 28 9.50 16.84 -7.51
N ARG A 29 8.20 16.62 -7.71
CA ARG A 29 7.27 17.66 -8.22
C ARG A 29 7.03 18.78 -7.22
N ALA A 30 7.06 18.48 -5.92
CA ALA A 30 7.01 19.48 -4.85
C ALA A 30 8.24 20.39 -4.88
N ARG A 31 9.44 19.82 -5.05
CA ARG A 31 10.70 20.58 -5.17
C ARG A 31 10.69 21.53 -6.36
N ASP A 32 10.12 21.10 -7.48
CA ASP A 32 9.99 21.89 -8.71
C ASP A 32 8.81 22.88 -8.67
N ALA A 33 8.04 22.94 -7.57
CA ALA A 33 6.81 23.73 -7.45
C ALA A 33 5.80 23.53 -8.61
N ARG A 34 5.76 22.32 -9.19
CA ARG A 34 4.86 22.01 -10.30
C ARG A 34 3.41 22.03 -9.85
N GLU A 35 2.52 22.39 -10.76
CA GLU A 35 1.08 22.32 -10.54
C GLU A 35 0.65 20.94 -10.03
N PHE A 36 -0.29 20.91 -9.09
CA PHE A 36 -0.76 19.67 -8.50
C PHE A 36 -1.72 18.95 -9.44
N THR A 37 -1.33 17.75 -9.87
CA THR A 37 -2.20 16.82 -10.59
C THR A 37 -2.35 15.53 -9.78
N ALA A 38 -3.58 15.18 -9.38
CA ALA A 38 -3.81 13.98 -8.57
C ALA A 38 -3.60 12.65 -9.32
N GLY A 39 -3.63 12.66 -10.65
CA GLY A 39 -3.67 11.46 -11.50
C GLY A 39 -2.67 10.37 -11.13
N PRO A 40 -1.35 10.62 -11.12
CA PRO A 40 -0.35 9.60 -10.81
C PRO A 40 -0.50 8.99 -9.41
N TYR A 41 -0.90 9.80 -8.42
CA TYR A 41 -1.08 9.34 -7.04
C TYR A 41 -2.35 8.49 -6.89
N VAL A 42 -3.42 8.87 -7.63
CA VAL A 42 -4.66 8.09 -7.70
C VAL A 42 -4.44 6.75 -8.38
N VAL A 43 -3.64 6.69 -9.45
CA VAL A 43 -3.29 5.41 -10.10
C VAL A 43 -2.57 4.48 -9.11
N ALA A 44 -1.61 5.01 -8.36
CA ALA A 44 -0.91 4.23 -7.33
C ALA A 44 -1.86 3.74 -6.22
N SER A 45 -2.80 4.57 -5.76
CA SER A 45 -3.77 4.15 -4.73
C SER A 45 -4.76 3.11 -5.24
N VAL A 46 -5.25 3.23 -6.49
CA VAL A 46 -6.15 2.25 -7.09
C VAL A 46 -5.46 0.90 -7.29
N LEU A 47 -4.20 0.89 -7.72
CA LEU A 47 -3.42 -0.35 -7.80
C LEU A 47 -3.22 -0.99 -6.42
N LEU A 48 -3.03 -0.18 -5.39
CA LEU A 48 -2.98 -0.66 -4.01
C LEU A 48 -4.33 -1.25 -3.57
N ASP A 49 -5.46 -0.62 -3.92
CA ASP A 49 -6.80 -1.15 -3.63
C ASP A 49 -7.00 -2.53 -4.26
N ILE A 50 -6.69 -2.66 -5.55
CA ILE A 50 -6.79 -3.93 -6.28
C ILE A 50 -5.92 -5.00 -5.60
N GLN A 51 -4.69 -4.64 -5.22
CA GLN A 51 -3.77 -5.57 -4.56
C GLN A 51 -4.28 -6.04 -3.20
N VAL A 52 -4.82 -5.14 -2.39
CA VAL A 52 -5.37 -5.50 -1.08
C VAL A 52 -6.66 -6.29 -1.22
N LEU A 53 -7.53 -5.97 -2.18
CA LEU A 53 -8.74 -6.76 -2.46
C LEU A 53 -8.38 -8.18 -2.92
N LEU A 54 -7.40 -8.33 -3.81
CA LEU A 54 -6.89 -9.63 -4.20
C LEU A 54 -6.30 -10.40 -3.00
N GLY A 55 -5.55 -9.70 -2.14
CA GLY A 55 -5.00 -10.28 -0.92
C GLY A 55 -6.08 -10.74 0.06
N LEU A 56 -7.17 -9.97 0.20
CA LEU A 56 -8.32 -10.36 1.02
C LEU A 56 -9.08 -11.55 0.43
N ALA A 57 -9.17 -11.66 -0.90
CA ALA A 57 -9.75 -12.82 -1.56
C ALA A 57 -8.92 -14.08 -1.30
N VAL A 58 -7.59 -14.01 -1.47
CA VAL A 58 -6.67 -15.11 -1.12
C VAL A 58 -6.76 -15.44 0.36
N TYR A 59 -6.73 -14.42 1.23
CA TYR A 59 -6.90 -14.56 2.66
C TYR A 59 -8.18 -15.33 3.02
N GLY A 60 -9.28 -15.00 2.32
CA GLY A 60 -10.62 -15.58 2.42
C GLY A 60 -10.83 -16.93 1.72
N MET A 61 -9.95 -17.35 0.82
CA MET A 61 -10.03 -18.65 0.15
C MET A 61 -9.15 -19.70 0.82
N ASP A 62 -7.97 -19.28 1.30
CA ASP A 62 -6.94 -20.17 1.86
C ASP A 62 -7.11 -20.41 3.38
N GLY A 63 -8.22 -19.96 3.99
CA GLY A 63 -8.48 -20.23 5.41
C GLY A 63 -7.63 -19.42 6.38
N TYR A 64 -6.99 -18.32 5.96
CA TYR A 64 -6.03 -17.60 6.81
C TYR A 64 -6.66 -16.96 8.06
N TRP A 65 -7.99 -16.85 8.12
CA TRP A 65 -8.72 -16.42 9.32
C TRP A 65 -8.74 -17.45 10.46
N GLU A 66 -8.44 -18.71 10.16
CA GLU A 66 -8.28 -19.78 11.15
C GLU A 66 -6.81 -20.10 11.43
N HIS A 67 -5.87 -19.45 10.75
CA HIS A 67 -4.45 -19.73 10.86
C HIS A 67 -3.93 -19.51 12.30
N GLU A 68 -3.11 -20.42 12.84
CA GLU A 68 -2.65 -20.36 14.24
C GLU A 68 -1.84 -19.10 14.57
N SER A 69 -0.99 -18.66 13.64
CA SER A 69 -0.22 -17.41 13.79
C SER A 69 -1.11 -16.17 13.78
N VAL A 70 -1.10 -15.42 14.89
CA VAL A 70 -1.74 -14.10 15.06
C VAL A 70 -1.27 -13.09 14.00
N LEU A 71 -0.02 -13.19 13.57
CA LEU A 71 0.56 -12.30 12.57
C LEU A 71 -0.14 -12.44 11.21
N LEU A 72 -0.45 -13.67 10.78
CA LEU A 72 -1.19 -13.91 9.54
C LEU A 72 -2.67 -13.60 9.71
N ARG A 73 -3.27 -14.04 10.83
CA ARG A 73 -4.71 -13.94 11.07
C ARG A 73 -5.19 -12.50 11.27
N TYR A 74 -4.43 -11.65 11.95
CA TYR A 74 -4.92 -10.32 12.31
C TYR A 74 -4.00 -9.22 11.82
N VAL A 75 -2.68 -9.35 12.04
CA VAL A 75 -1.77 -8.22 11.82
C VAL A 75 -1.55 -7.96 10.33
N HIS A 76 -1.34 -8.99 9.52
CA HIS A 76 -1.15 -8.87 8.08
C HIS A 76 -2.33 -8.17 7.36
N PRO A 77 -3.59 -8.65 7.48
CA PRO A 77 -4.72 -7.99 6.84
C PRO A 77 -4.99 -6.59 7.42
N ALA A 78 -4.76 -6.38 8.72
CA ALA A 78 -4.92 -5.05 9.32
C ALA A 78 -3.92 -4.02 8.74
N LEU A 79 -2.64 -4.39 8.61
CA LEU A 79 -1.62 -3.53 8.01
C LEU A 79 -1.93 -3.21 6.54
N ALA A 80 -2.42 -4.20 5.78
CA ALA A 80 -2.84 -4.01 4.40
C ALA A 80 -3.99 -2.99 4.29
N LEU A 81 -5.01 -3.09 5.14
CA LEU A 81 -6.12 -2.14 5.19
C LEU A 81 -5.67 -0.74 5.63
N LEU A 82 -4.79 -0.65 6.63
CA LEU A 82 -4.23 0.63 7.06
C LEU A 82 -3.40 1.31 5.96
N ALA A 83 -2.71 0.54 5.10
CA ALA A 83 -2.01 1.08 3.94
C ALA A 83 -2.97 1.77 2.96
N LEU A 84 -4.15 1.19 2.70
CA LEU A 84 -5.19 1.82 1.88
C LEU A 84 -5.64 3.15 2.48
N VAL A 85 -5.92 3.15 3.79
CA VAL A 85 -6.35 4.35 4.51
C VAL A 85 -5.29 5.44 4.40
N ALA A 86 -4.01 5.11 4.63
CA ALA A 86 -2.92 6.07 4.55
C ALA A 86 -2.81 6.71 3.15
N ALA A 87 -2.87 5.90 2.09
CA ALA A 87 -2.82 6.40 0.71
C ALA A 87 -4.00 7.34 0.41
N HIS A 88 -5.22 6.92 0.73
CA HIS A 88 -6.43 7.69 0.46
C HIS A 88 -6.52 8.98 1.29
N VAL A 89 -6.14 8.94 2.56
CA VAL A 89 -6.09 10.13 3.42
C VAL A 89 -5.05 11.12 2.90
N GLY A 90 -3.88 10.64 2.45
CA GLY A 90 -2.86 11.49 1.83
C GLY A 90 -3.38 12.22 0.58
N ILE A 91 -4.03 11.49 -0.32
CA ILE A 91 -4.60 12.06 -1.55
C ILE A 91 -5.76 13.01 -1.24
N LYS A 92 -6.66 12.65 -0.32
CA LYS A 92 -7.77 13.52 0.11
C LYS A 92 -7.24 14.83 0.71
N ARG A 93 -6.22 14.75 1.57
CA ARG A 93 -5.56 15.93 2.16
C ARG A 93 -4.87 16.77 1.09
N ALA A 94 -4.23 16.15 0.11
CA ALA A 94 -3.57 16.84 -0.99
C ALA A 94 -4.54 17.69 -1.81
N ARG A 95 -5.71 17.14 -2.15
CA ARG A 95 -6.76 17.85 -2.89
C ARG A 95 -7.35 19.06 -2.12
N GLY A 96 -7.18 19.09 -0.81
CA GLY A 96 -7.63 20.20 0.04
C GLY A 96 -6.58 21.31 0.27
N GLN A 97 -5.36 21.17 -0.27
CA GLN A 97 -4.31 22.19 -0.10
C GLN A 97 -4.45 23.29 -1.15
N GLN A 98 -4.12 24.53 -0.75
CA GLN A 98 -4.09 25.68 -1.65
C GLN A 98 -2.77 25.81 -2.40
N MET A 99 -1.66 25.42 -1.77
CA MET A 99 -0.33 25.45 -2.37
C MET A 99 0.02 24.10 -3.01
N ALA A 100 0.48 24.12 -4.26
CA ALA A 100 0.80 22.91 -5.01
C ALA A 100 1.91 22.07 -4.34
N VAL A 101 2.90 22.73 -3.75
CA VAL A 101 4.00 22.07 -3.00
C VAL A 101 3.44 21.25 -1.84
N ASP A 102 2.55 21.83 -1.03
CA ASP A 102 1.93 21.15 0.12
C ASP A 102 1.00 20.02 -0.33
N ALA A 103 0.30 20.20 -1.44
CA ALA A 103 -0.52 19.15 -2.04
C ALA A 103 0.33 17.93 -2.41
N HIS A 104 1.44 18.14 -3.13
CA HIS A 104 2.37 17.05 -3.47
C HIS A 104 2.98 16.40 -2.23
N HIS A 105 3.41 17.17 -1.23
CA HIS A 105 3.92 16.61 0.04
C HIS A 105 2.88 15.81 0.82
N ALA A 106 1.61 16.23 0.82
CA ALA A 106 0.53 15.49 1.47
C ALA A 106 0.28 14.14 0.78
N ALA A 107 0.22 14.13 -0.56
CA ALA A 107 0.09 12.89 -1.33
C ALA A 107 1.30 11.96 -1.14
N GLY A 108 2.51 12.51 -1.27
CA GLY A 108 3.77 11.77 -1.11
C GLY A 108 3.90 11.14 0.28
N ARG A 109 3.62 11.88 1.36
CA ARG A 109 3.63 11.32 2.72
C ARG A 109 2.63 10.19 2.90
N GLY A 110 1.42 10.32 2.36
CA GLY A 110 0.42 9.24 2.41
C GLY A 110 0.91 7.97 1.72
N LEU A 111 1.51 8.11 0.53
CA LEU A 111 2.07 6.99 -0.23
C LEU A 111 3.29 6.35 0.47
N VAL A 112 4.18 7.15 1.09
CA VAL A 112 5.30 6.61 1.87
C VAL A 112 4.81 5.81 3.06
N ILE A 113 3.83 6.33 3.82
CA ILE A 113 3.25 5.62 4.95
C ILE A 113 2.59 4.32 4.47
N ALA A 114 1.84 4.37 3.37
CA ALA A 114 1.25 3.17 2.77
C ALA A 114 2.31 2.14 2.39
N LEU A 115 3.41 2.56 1.77
CA LEU A 115 4.51 1.68 1.39
C LEU A 115 5.18 1.01 2.60
N VAL A 116 5.42 1.78 3.67
CA VAL A 116 5.95 1.24 4.93
C VAL A 116 5.00 0.17 5.51
N LEU A 117 3.69 0.44 5.52
CA LEU A 117 2.68 -0.51 6.01
C LEU A 117 2.60 -1.77 5.13
N VAL A 118 2.74 -1.64 3.81
CA VAL A 118 2.82 -2.79 2.89
C VAL A 118 4.04 -3.65 3.20
N PHE A 119 5.22 -3.04 3.35
CA PHE A 119 6.42 -3.81 3.71
C PHE A 119 6.32 -4.45 5.09
N ALA A 120 5.71 -3.76 6.05
CA ALA A 120 5.41 -4.35 7.35
C ALA A 120 4.48 -5.55 7.23
N ALA A 121 3.42 -5.48 6.41
CA ALA A 121 2.53 -6.60 6.16
C ALA A 121 3.27 -7.79 5.52
N VAL A 122 4.12 -7.54 4.51
CA VAL A 122 4.95 -8.61 3.89
C VAL A 122 5.92 -9.23 4.88
N MET A 123 6.49 -8.42 5.78
CA MET A 123 7.38 -8.92 6.83
C MET A 123 6.62 -9.82 7.82
N THR A 124 5.41 -9.42 8.26
CA THR A 124 4.64 -10.23 9.21
C THR A 124 4.21 -11.57 8.61
N SER A 125 3.83 -11.62 7.33
CA SER A 125 3.53 -12.90 6.66
C SER A 125 4.78 -13.77 6.54
N THR A 126 5.93 -13.18 6.22
CA THR A 126 7.20 -13.91 6.13
C THR A 126 7.63 -14.51 7.47
N LEU A 127 7.53 -13.74 8.56
CA LEU A 127 7.88 -14.19 9.90
C LEU A 127 6.95 -15.32 10.38
N ALA A 128 5.65 -15.17 10.13
CA ALA A 128 4.64 -16.16 10.49
C ALA A 128 4.84 -17.49 9.77
N VAL A 129 5.09 -17.46 8.45
CA VAL A 129 5.34 -18.67 7.65
C VAL A 129 6.62 -19.38 8.08
N ARG A 130 7.62 -18.62 8.56
CA ARG A 130 8.89 -19.19 9.07
C ARG A 130 8.82 -19.65 10.53
N GLY A 131 7.70 -19.43 11.22
CA GLY A 131 7.55 -19.80 12.64
C GLY A 131 8.50 -19.05 13.57
N ILE A 132 8.95 -17.84 13.18
CA ILE A 132 9.88 -17.05 13.98
C ILE A 132 9.13 -16.34 15.13
N LEU A 133 7.81 -16.15 15.00
CA LEU A 133 6.90 -15.56 15.98
C LEU A 133 5.48 -16.15 15.85
#